data_AF-A0A979GZQ8-F1
#
_entry.id   AF-A0A979GZQ8-F1
#
_cell.length_a   1.000
_cell.length_b   1.000
_cell.length_c   1.000
_cell.angle_alpha   90.00
_cell.angle_beta   90.00
_cell.angle_gamma   90.00
#
_symmetry.space_group_name_H-M   'P 1'
#
loop_
_entity.id
_entity.type
_entity.pdbx_description
1 polymer ?
#
loop_
_entity_poly.entity_id
_entity_poly.type
_entity_poly.pdbx_seq_one_letter_code
_entity_poly.pdbx_strand_id
1 'polypeptide(L)'
;MRKILYAVPVICLFACSPRLQPSPPATLTPLSDTAFVVVLEEADRFSGGQKAGVIHSSDNTIAPACTYEDIISRMQQAARTRGANLIKITSYSTPRAGNNCEQITANLYKVGHPRSYERKFTWHPARTLSWEDYKGTPSTIREANVGARTSCRFGIKIDTGSTPGKARVIVTSEFICYQSSVRPNQQTPSLLAHEQLHFDLCEAYARSLRKTLAATNLTPANVARISKDAFLQTYQLYREQQALYDAETEHGLNPEAQVRWKKKITDALNGLQAYQQ
;
A
#
# COMPACT_ATOMS: atom_id res chain seq x y z
N MET A 1 58.93 62.72 -43.02
CA MET A 1 58.55 63.14 -41.65
C MET A 1 58.00 61.94 -40.89
N ARG A 2 58.50 61.72 -39.67
CA ARG A 2 58.20 60.61 -38.76
C ARG A 2 56.69 60.44 -38.49
N LYS A 3 56.22 59.19 -38.41
CA LYS A 3 55.10 58.80 -37.55
C LYS A 3 55.50 57.55 -36.78
N ILE A 4 55.94 57.74 -35.54
CA ILE A 4 56.15 56.66 -34.58
C ILE A 4 54.80 56.41 -33.92
N LEU A 5 54.20 55.25 -34.15
CA LEU A 5 52.96 54.82 -33.51
C LEU A 5 53.35 54.01 -32.27
N TYR A 6 53.10 54.55 -31.08
CA TYR A 6 53.24 53.82 -29.82
C TYR A 6 51.95 53.03 -29.57
N ALA A 7 52.04 51.71 -29.51
CA ALA A 7 50.94 50.85 -29.07
C ALA A 7 51.07 50.60 -27.56
N VAL A 8 50.11 51.08 -26.77
CA VAL A 8 49.99 50.80 -25.33
C VAL A 8 49.14 49.53 -25.17
N PRO A 9 49.66 48.45 -24.57
CA PRO A 9 48.84 47.27 -24.30
C PRO A 9 47.90 47.56 -23.13
N VAL A 10 46.59 47.47 -23.38
CA VAL A 10 45.54 47.54 -22.35
C VAL A 10 45.58 46.24 -21.55
N ILE A 11 46.03 46.33 -20.30
CA ILE A 11 45.97 45.23 -19.33
C ILE A 11 44.58 45.27 -18.69
N CYS A 12 43.68 44.40 -19.14
CA CYS A 12 42.40 44.17 -18.47
C CYS A 12 42.63 43.33 -17.20
N LEU A 13 42.55 43.95 -16.04
CA LEU A 13 42.48 43.25 -14.75
C LEU A 13 41.07 42.70 -14.54
N PHE A 14 40.90 41.38 -14.68
CA PHE A 14 39.67 40.70 -14.31
C PHE A 14 39.61 40.54 -12.79
N ALA A 15 38.73 41.30 -12.12
CA ALA A 15 38.37 41.04 -10.73
C ALA A 15 37.41 39.85 -10.65
N CYS A 16 37.81 38.76 -10.00
CA CYS A 16 36.94 37.61 -9.74
C CYS A 16 35.98 37.93 -8.58
N SER A 17 34.67 37.84 -8.83
CA SER A 17 33.65 37.83 -7.77
C SER A 17 33.66 36.48 -7.01
N PRO A 18 33.43 36.45 -5.69
CA PRO A 18 33.38 35.20 -4.94
C PRO A 18 32.16 34.37 -5.39
N ARG A 19 32.36 33.07 -5.61
CA ARG A 19 31.25 32.14 -5.88
C ARG A 19 30.40 32.01 -4.61
N LEU A 20 29.11 32.30 -4.71
CA LEU A 20 28.14 31.95 -3.68
C LEU A 20 28.09 30.42 -3.56
N GLN A 21 28.43 29.89 -2.39
CA GLN A 21 28.11 28.49 -2.10
C GLN A 21 26.59 28.34 -2.06
N PRO A 22 26.01 27.33 -2.73
CA PRO A 22 24.60 27.03 -2.55
C PRO A 22 24.34 26.67 -1.08
N SER A 23 23.28 27.23 -0.50
CA SER A 23 22.83 26.86 0.84
C SER A 23 22.70 25.34 0.95
N PRO A 24 23.08 24.73 2.09
CA PRO A 24 22.82 23.31 2.32
C PRO A 24 21.33 23.03 2.07
N PRO A 25 20.96 21.93 1.40
CA PRO A 25 19.56 21.60 1.24
C PRO A 25 18.90 21.56 2.61
N ALA A 26 17.76 22.26 2.76
CA ALA A 26 17.04 22.33 4.02
C ALA A 26 16.77 20.92 4.55
N THR A 27 17.35 20.59 5.69
CA THR A 27 17.12 19.33 6.39
C THR A 27 15.68 19.28 6.83
N LEU A 28 14.93 18.30 6.34
CA LEU A 28 13.54 18.09 6.71
C LEU A 28 13.44 17.75 8.20
N THR A 29 12.45 18.32 8.88
CA THR A 29 12.16 18.01 10.28
C THR A 29 11.64 16.58 10.41
N PRO A 30 12.13 15.78 11.37
CA PRO A 30 11.61 14.44 11.66
C PRO A 30 10.10 14.45 11.94
N LEU A 31 9.42 13.37 11.59
CA LEU A 31 8.00 13.16 11.87
C LEU A 31 7.83 12.33 13.15
N SER A 32 6.61 12.32 13.71
CA SER A 32 6.29 11.40 14.81
C SER A 32 6.39 9.94 14.36
N ASP A 33 6.68 9.04 15.30
CA ASP A 33 6.79 7.60 15.03
C ASP A 33 5.48 6.98 14.50
N THR A 34 4.36 7.64 14.80
CA THR A 34 3.01 7.27 14.35
C THR A 34 2.59 7.95 13.05
N ALA A 35 3.43 8.82 12.48
CA ALA A 35 3.09 9.53 11.25
C ALA A 35 2.83 8.55 10.11
N PHE A 36 1.78 8.81 9.35
CA PHE A 36 1.44 8.02 8.17
C PHE A 36 2.51 8.18 7.09
N VAL A 37 3.01 7.05 6.60
CA VAL A 37 4.00 6.99 5.52
C VAL A 37 3.43 6.10 4.41
N VAL A 38 3.10 6.69 3.27
CA VAL A 38 2.61 5.94 2.12
C VAL A 38 3.76 5.26 1.40
N VAL A 39 3.53 4.03 0.94
CA VAL A 39 4.48 3.25 0.13
C VAL A 39 3.90 3.09 -1.26
N LEU A 40 4.67 3.49 -2.26
CA LEU A 40 4.34 3.36 -3.68
C LEU A 40 5.24 2.30 -4.29
N GLU A 41 4.63 1.34 -4.97
CA GLU A 41 5.30 0.24 -5.67
C GLU A 41 6.04 0.76 -6.91
N GLU A 42 6.95 -0.04 -7.45
CA GLU A 42 7.76 0.33 -8.63
C GLU A 42 6.91 0.83 -9.81
N ALA A 43 5.80 0.15 -10.10
CA ALA A 43 4.90 0.48 -11.20
C ALA A 43 4.03 1.73 -10.97
N ASP A 44 3.94 2.22 -9.73
CA ASP A 44 3.09 3.35 -9.39
C ASP A 44 3.68 4.66 -9.93
N ARG A 45 2.85 5.43 -10.64
CA ARG A 45 3.25 6.74 -11.13
C ARG A 45 3.33 7.73 -9.98
N PHE A 46 4.44 8.44 -9.89
CA PHE A 46 4.65 9.49 -8.91
C PHE A 46 5.52 10.60 -9.50
N SER A 47 5.07 11.84 -9.37
CA SER A 47 5.83 13.04 -9.68
C SER A 47 5.53 14.09 -8.60
N GLY A 48 6.58 14.77 -8.12
CA GLY A 48 6.48 15.82 -7.11
C GLY A 48 7.13 15.48 -5.76
N GLY A 49 6.83 16.30 -4.75
CA GLY A 49 7.40 16.21 -3.41
C GLY A 49 8.84 16.71 -3.29
N GLN A 50 9.25 17.04 -2.06
CA GLN A 50 10.66 17.35 -1.76
C GLN A 50 11.41 16.04 -1.48
N LYS A 51 12.45 15.74 -2.27
CA LYS A 51 13.26 14.52 -2.09
C LYS A 51 14.03 14.60 -0.76
N ALA A 52 13.83 13.61 0.09
CA ALA A 52 14.47 13.46 1.40
C ALA A 52 15.69 12.52 1.38
N GLY A 53 15.87 11.76 0.29
CA GLY A 53 17.03 10.89 0.09
C GLY A 53 16.69 9.59 -0.63
N VAL A 54 17.64 8.66 -0.58
CA VAL A 54 17.52 7.28 -1.05
C VAL A 54 17.73 6.36 0.15
N ILE A 55 17.09 5.21 0.16
CA ILE A 55 17.26 4.17 1.17
C ILE A 55 17.35 2.79 0.52
N HIS A 56 18.20 1.95 1.08
CA HIS A 56 18.43 0.58 0.62
C HIS A 56 18.13 -0.41 1.74
N SER A 57 17.65 -1.60 1.39
CA SER A 57 17.44 -2.70 2.34
C SER A 57 18.71 -3.11 3.09
N SER A 58 19.89 -2.88 2.50
CA SER A 58 21.20 -3.15 3.11
C SER A 58 21.68 -2.05 4.06
N ASP A 59 20.98 -0.93 4.19
CA ASP A 59 21.37 0.14 5.10
C ASP A 59 21.33 -0.35 6.56
N ASN A 60 22.29 0.08 7.40
CA ASN A 60 22.38 -0.36 8.80
C ASN A 60 21.11 -0.08 9.63
N THR A 61 20.30 0.90 9.25
CA THR A 61 19.03 1.21 9.91
C THR A 61 17.90 0.26 9.52
N ILE A 62 18.08 -0.50 8.44
CA ILE A 62 17.10 -1.42 7.86
C ILE A 62 17.51 -2.88 8.09
N ALA A 63 18.80 -3.19 7.94
CA ALA A 63 19.33 -4.49 8.33
C ALA A 63 19.04 -4.78 9.82
N PRO A 64 18.78 -6.05 10.20
CA PRO A 64 18.84 -7.25 9.38
C PRO A 64 17.47 -7.67 8.79
N ALA A 65 16.55 -6.74 8.49
CA ALA A 65 15.27 -7.13 7.87
C ALA A 65 15.49 -7.78 6.50
N CYS A 66 14.79 -8.89 6.26
CA CYS A 66 15.01 -9.74 5.08
C CYS A 66 13.74 -10.07 4.29
N THR A 67 12.56 -9.83 4.84
CA THR A 67 11.28 -9.97 4.13
C THR A 67 10.74 -8.59 3.73
N TYR A 68 9.95 -8.53 2.67
CA TYR A 68 9.36 -7.29 2.15
C TYR A 68 8.71 -6.49 3.27
N GLU A 69 7.85 -7.13 4.07
CA GLU A 69 7.11 -6.48 5.14
C GLU A 69 8.03 -5.91 6.23
N ASP A 70 9.05 -6.66 6.65
CA ASP A 70 10.01 -6.20 7.66
C ASP A 70 10.85 -5.04 7.13
N ILE A 71 11.27 -5.12 5.86
CA ILE A 71 12.06 -4.09 5.20
C ILE A 71 11.21 -2.81 5.09
N ILE A 72 9.98 -2.90 4.59
CA ILE A 72 9.09 -1.75 4.47
C ILE A 72 8.78 -1.13 5.82
N SER A 73 8.52 -1.92 6.86
CA SER A 73 8.28 -1.42 8.23
C SER A 73 9.46 -0.59 8.75
N ARG A 74 10.70 -1.06 8.55
CA ARG A 74 11.90 -0.31 8.92
C ARG A 74 12.15 0.89 8.03
N MET A 75 11.87 0.78 6.72
CA MET A 75 11.98 1.92 5.80
C MET A 75 10.99 3.03 6.17
N GLN A 76 9.79 2.70 6.66
CA GLN A 76 8.84 3.69 7.19
C GLN A 76 9.38 4.39 8.44
N GLN A 77 10.00 3.66 9.37
CA GLN A 77 10.66 4.28 10.52
C GLN A 77 11.79 5.22 10.08
N ALA A 78 12.66 4.77 9.17
CA ALA A 78 13.73 5.59 8.62
C ALA A 78 13.22 6.79 7.79
N ALA A 79 12.08 6.67 7.12
CA ALA A 79 11.44 7.78 6.43
C ALA A 79 11.02 8.86 7.44
N ARG A 80 10.38 8.48 8.55
CA ARG A 80 9.95 9.41 9.60
C ARG A 80 11.13 10.17 10.21
N THR A 81 12.23 9.48 10.52
CA THR A 81 13.42 10.14 11.09
C THR A 81 14.07 11.13 10.11
N ARG A 82 13.91 10.92 8.80
CA ARG A 82 14.36 11.83 7.74
C ARG A 82 13.30 12.86 7.31
N GLY A 83 12.19 12.95 8.04
CA GLY A 83 11.10 13.88 7.73
C GLY A 83 10.25 13.51 6.51
N ALA A 84 10.44 12.33 5.94
CA ALA A 84 9.69 11.85 4.77
C ALA A 84 8.39 11.14 5.17
N ASN A 85 7.34 11.35 4.38
CA ASN A 85 6.03 10.72 4.54
C ASN A 85 5.58 9.94 3.29
N LEU A 86 6.48 9.75 2.33
CA LEU A 86 6.27 8.92 1.15
C LEU A 86 7.55 8.15 0.80
N ILE A 87 7.38 6.85 0.55
CA ILE A 87 8.41 5.94 0.05
C ILE A 87 8.01 5.54 -1.36
N LYS A 88 8.86 5.82 -2.34
CA LYS A 88 8.69 5.34 -3.72
C LYS A 88 9.72 4.26 -3.99
N ILE A 89 9.27 3.01 -4.06
CA ILE A 89 10.11 1.88 -4.47
C ILE A 89 10.53 2.12 -5.93
N THR A 90 11.82 2.01 -6.17
CA THR A 90 12.44 2.15 -7.50
C THR A 90 13.00 0.84 -8.01
N SER A 91 13.22 -0.14 -7.14
CA SER A 91 13.62 -1.49 -7.51
C SER A 91 13.26 -2.46 -6.39
N TYR A 92 12.73 -3.62 -6.78
CA TYR A 92 12.52 -4.77 -5.92
C TYR A 92 13.05 -6.05 -6.59
N SER A 93 13.74 -6.89 -5.82
CA SER A 93 14.13 -8.23 -6.30
C SER A 93 14.08 -9.25 -5.17
N THR A 94 13.65 -10.47 -5.53
CA THR A 94 13.80 -11.62 -4.67
C THR A 94 15.20 -12.21 -4.82
N PRO A 95 15.79 -12.73 -3.74
CA PRO A 95 17.13 -13.30 -3.81
C PRO A 95 17.16 -14.53 -4.75
N ARG A 96 18.28 -14.71 -5.47
CA ARG A 96 18.65 -15.96 -6.12
C ARG A 96 19.98 -16.45 -5.57
N ALA A 97 20.03 -17.73 -5.19
CA ALA A 97 21.18 -18.53 -4.75
C ALA A 97 22.23 -17.80 -3.87
N GLY A 98 22.22 -18.08 -2.55
CA GLY A 98 23.30 -17.74 -1.61
C GLY A 98 23.05 -16.53 -0.71
N ASN A 99 22.15 -15.62 -1.08
CA ASN A 99 21.58 -14.60 -0.19
C ASN A 99 20.08 -14.93 -0.03
N ASN A 100 19.52 -14.85 1.18
CA ASN A 100 18.12 -15.20 1.46
C ASN A 100 17.23 -13.96 1.70
N CYS A 101 17.79 -12.75 1.64
CA CYS A 101 17.07 -11.51 1.95
C CYS A 101 16.61 -10.75 0.70
N GLU A 102 15.35 -10.36 0.66
CA GLU A 102 14.78 -9.52 -0.39
C GLU A 102 15.50 -8.16 -0.46
N GLN A 103 15.62 -7.60 -1.67
CA GLN A 103 16.35 -6.36 -1.90
C GLN A 103 15.40 -5.28 -2.39
N ILE A 104 15.40 -4.13 -1.69
CA ILE A 104 14.55 -2.98 -1.99
C ILE A 104 15.43 -1.73 -2.04
N THR A 105 15.27 -0.95 -3.11
CA THR A 105 15.76 0.43 -3.17
C THR A 105 14.58 1.36 -3.33
N ALA A 106 14.56 2.45 -2.56
CA ALA A 106 13.48 3.42 -2.60
C ALA A 106 13.99 4.86 -2.47
N ASN A 107 13.26 5.78 -3.10
CA ASN A 107 13.39 7.21 -2.88
C ASN A 107 12.42 7.65 -1.78
N LEU A 108 12.89 8.52 -0.89
CA LEU A 108 12.09 9.12 0.18
C LEU A 108 11.66 10.54 -0.21
N TYR A 109 10.41 10.90 0.08
CA TYR A 109 9.87 12.22 -0.21
C TYR A 109 9.04 12.77 0.95
N LYS A 110 9.05 14.10 1.07
CA LYS A 110 8.04 14.88 1.80
C LYS A 110 6.99 15.39 0.82
N VAL A 111 5.73 15.06 1.07
CA VAL A 111 4.55 15.53 0.33
C VAL A 111 3.53 16.18 1.27
N GLY A 112 2.65 17.04 0.74
CA GLY A 112 1.62 17.72 1.52
C GLY A 112 0.53 16.78 2.05
N HIS A 113 -0.03 15.93 1.17
CA HIS A 113 -1.15 15.05 1.49
C HIS A 113 -0.81 13.58 1.20
N PRO A 114 -0.03 12.88 2.04
CA PRO A 114 0.44 11.52 1.74
C PRO A 114 -0.71 10.52 1.49
N ARG A 115 -1.85 10.66 2.19
CA ARG A 115 -3.03 9.81 2.00
C ARG A 115 -3.61 9.86 0.58
N SER A 116 -3.43 10.96 -0.16
CA SER A 116 -3.93 11.06 -1.53
C SER A 116 -3.21 10.11 -2.49
N TYR A 117 -2.02 9.62 -2.12
CA TYR A 117 -1.23 8.68 -2.92
C TYR A 117 -1.48 7.22 -2.53
N GLU A 118 -2.15 6.95 -1.40
CA GLU A 118 -2.41 5.59 -0.95
C GLU A 118 -3.29 4.84 -1.96
N ARG A 119 -2.74 3.76 -2.53
CA ARG A 119 -3.38 3.01 -3.61
C ARG A 119 -4.18 1.83 -3.12
N LYS A 120 -3.70 1.21 -2.06
CA LYS A 120 -4.31 0.07 -1.38
C LYS A 120 -3.79 -0.01 0.05
N PHE A 121 -4.53 -0.66 0.92
CA PHE A 121 -4.08 -1.02 2.26
C PHE A 121 -4.72 -2.32 2.72
N THR A 122 -4.02 -3.02 3.60
CA THR A 122 -4.49 -4.28 4.17
C THR A 122 -5.53 -4.02 5.26
N TRP A 123 -6.50 -4.94 5.40
CA TRP A 123 -7.47 -4.87 6.47
C TRP A 123 -6.78 -4.87 7.84
N HIS A 124 -7.22 -4.00 8.74
CA HIS A 124 -6.72 -3.93 10.11
C HIS A 124 -7.85 -3.47 11.04
N PRO A 125 -8.03 -4.06 12.24
CA PRO A 125 -9.15 -3.74 13.11
C PRO A 125 -9.15 -2.28 13.60
N ALA A 126 -7.97 -1.66 13.67
CA ALA A 126 -7.83 -0.24 14.04
C ALA A 126 -7.94 0.73 12.85
N ARG A 127 -8.14 0.26 11.61
CA ARG A 127 -8.27 1.10 10.42
C ARG A 127 -9.66 0.95 9.80
N THR A 128 -10.54 1.88 10.16
CA THR A 128 -11.85 2.02 9.51
C THR A 128 -11.72 2.78 8.20
N LEU A 129 -12.60 2.50 7.24
CA LEU A 129 -12.71 3.24 6.00
C LEU A 129 -13.13 4.70 6.25
N SER A 130 -12.72 5.56 5.34
CA SER A 130 -13.06 6.97 5.27
C SER A 130 -13.27 7.38 3.83
N TRP A 131 -14.00 8.47 3.57
CA TRP A 131 -14.24 8.91 2.19
C TRP A 131 -12.96 9.31 1.43
N GLU A 132 -11.87 9.65 2.13
CA GLU A 132 -10.53 9.86 1.53
C GLU A 132 -9.95 8.60 0.87
N ASP A 133 -10.47 7.42 1.20
CA ASP A 133 -10.04 6.14 0.65
C ASP A 133 -10.66 5.87 -0.73
N TYR A 134 -11.79 6.49 -1.06
CA TYR A 134 -12.55 6.29 -2.30
C TYR A 134 -12.05 7.21 -3.41
N LYS A 135 -10.92 6.83 -4.02
CA LYS A 135 -10.18 7.64 -5.01
C LYS A 135 -10.56 7.32 -6.46
N GLY A 136 -11.42 6.33 -6.69
CA GLY A 136 -11.87 5.91 -8.01
C GLY A 136 -13.00 6.77 -8.56
N THR A 137 -13.17 6.75 -9.87
CA THR A 137 -14.26 7.44 -10.56
C THR A 137 -15.52 6.56 -10.60
N PRO A 138 -16.67 7.02 -10.08
CA PRO A 138 -17.90 6.24 -10.13
C PRO A 138 -18.37 6.05 -11.58
N SER A 139 -18.84 4.84 -11.89
CA SER A 139 -19.39 4.52 -13.22
C SER A 139 -20.57 5.42 -13.56
N THR A 140 -20.62 5.99 -14.76
CA THR A 140 -21.73 6.86 -15.20
C THR A 140 -22.80 6.13 -16.02
N ILE A 141 -22.53 4.90 -16.45
CA ILE A 141 -23.40 4.13 -17.36
C ILE A 141 -23.95 2.89 -16.64
N ARG A 142 -23.06 2.10 -16.03
CA ARG A 142 -23.44 0.96 -15.19
C ARG A 142 -23.64 1.46 -13.76
N GLU A 143 -24.61 0.93 -13.03
CA GLU A 143 -24.77 1.22 -11.59
C GLU A 143 -25.10 2.70 -11.29
N ALA A 144 -25.90 3.36 -12.15
CA ALA A 144 -26.28 4.77 -11.99
C ALA A 144 -26.89 5.11 -10.61
N ASN A 145 -27.59 4.14 -10.00
CA ASN A 145 -28.25 4.27 -8.71
C ASN A 145 -27.40 3.82 -7.50
N VAL A 146 -26.14 3.43 -7.71
CA VAL A 146 -25.23 2.98 -6.65
C VAL A 146 -24.48 4.18 -6.08
N GLY A 147 -24.67 4.45 -4.79
CA GLY A 147 -24.11 5.62 -4.09
C GLY A 147 -22.60 5.53 -3.87
N ALA A 148 -22.10 4.35 -3.51
CA ALA A 148 -20.68 4.06 -3.35
C ALA A 148 -20.39 2.61 -3.74
N ARG A 149 -19.11 2.32 -3.98
CA ARG A 149 -18.63 0.97 -4.26
C ARG A 149 -17.28 0.77 -3.62
N THR A 150 -17.20 -0.24 -2.77
CA THR A 150 -15.94 -0.74 -2.20
C THR A 150 -15.36 -1.83 -3.09
N SER A 151 -14.13 -1.61 -3.54
CA SER A 151 -13.32 -2.64 -4.19
C SER A 151 -12.34 -3.20 -3.17
N CYS A 152 -12.62 -4.41 -2.71
CA CYS A 152 -11.72 -5.19 -1.87
C CYS A 152 -11.44 -6.55 -2.51
N ARG A 153 -10.27 -7.11 -2.21
CA ARG A 153 -9.86 -8.44 -2.68
C ARG A 153 -9.01 -9.12 -1.63
N PHE A 154 -9.11 -10.44 -1.58
CA PHE A 154 -8.06 -11.27 -1.01
C PHE A 154 -7.28 -11.99 -2.11
N GLY A 155 -6.01 -12.28 -1.87
CA GLY A 155 -5.11 -12.90 -2.85
C GLY A 155 -4.13 -13.85 -2.18
N ILE A 156 -3.49 -14.71 -2.99
CA ILE A 156 -2.48 -15.67 -2.53
C ILE A 156 -1.10 -15.36 -3.12
N LYS A 157 -0.07 -15.36 -2.29
CA LYS A 157 1.35 -15.39 -2.70
C LYS A 157 1.96 -16.70 -2.20
N ILE A 158 2.57 -17.45 -3.11
CA ILE A 158 3.23 -18.72 -2.78
C ILE A 158 4.72 -18.46 -2.61
N ASP A 159 5.27 -18.94 -1.51
CA ASP A 159 6.69 -18.94 -1.21
C ASP A 159 7.17 -20.38 -1.01
N THR A 160 8.00 -20.86 -1.92
CA THR A 160 8.62 -22.20 -1.89
C THR A 160 10.11 -22.17 -1.53
N GLY A 161 10.68 -20.98 -1.29
CA GLY A 161 12.12 -20.79 -1.13
C GLY A 161 12.59 -20.62 0.32
N SER A 162 11.68 -20.28 1.23
CA SER A 162 12.02 -19.92 2.61
C SER A 162 12.30 -21.10 3.55
N THR A 163 11.86 -22.31 3.23
CA THR A 163 12.14 -23.51 4.06
C THR A 163 12.26 -24.76 3.21
N PRO A 164 13.39 -25.50 3.26
CA PRO A 164 13.55 -26.75 2.51
C PRO A 164 12.40 -27.74 2.78
N GLY A 165 11.77 -28.21 1.70
CA GLY A 165 10.70 -29.22 1.76
C GLY A 165 9.33 -28.70 2.20
N LYS A 166 9.18 -27.42 2.55
CA LYS A 166 7.89 -26.81 2.90
C LYS A 166 7.53 -25.71 1.91
N ALA A 167 6.23 -25.53 1.70
CA ALA A 167 5.70 -24.39 0.98
C ALA A 167 4.86 -23.54 1.92
N ARG A 168 5.03 -22.22 1.83
CA ARG A 168 4.24 -21.24 2.58
C ARG A 168 3.31 -20.53 1.61
N VAL A 169 2.09 -20.26 2.07
CA VAL A 169 1.12 -19.43 1.35
C VAL A 169 0.78 -18.25 2.22
N ILE A 170 0.92 -17.05 1.65
CA ILE A 170 0.54 -15.79 2.28
C ILE A 170 -0.79 -15.38 1.65
N VAL A 171 -1.79 -15.14 2.50
CA VAL A 171 -3.11 -14.65 2.07
C VAL A 171 -3.26 -13.21 2.53
N THR A 172 -3.46 -12.29 1.60
CA THR A 172 -3.71 -10.87 1.88
C THR A 172 -5.20 -10.55 1.78
N SER A 173 -5.64 -9.48 2.43
CA SER A 173 -6.97 -8.86 2.26
C SER A 173 -6.79 -7.35 2.13
N GLU A 174 -7.09 -6.79 0.97
CA GLU A 174 -6.74 -5.43 0.59
C GLU A 174 -7.97 -4.61 0.16
N PHE A 175 -8.05 -3.37 0.61
CA PHE A 175 -8.93 -2.34 0.04
C PHE A 175 -8.19 -1.63 -1.10
N ILE A 176 -8.85 -1.41 -2.25
CA ILE A 176 -8.24 -0.83 -3.45
C ILE A 176 -8.81 0.56 -3.71
N CYS A 177 -8.05 1.60 -3.35
CA CYS A 177 -8.53 2.98 -3.29
C CYS A 177 -9.03 3.51 -4.65
N TYR A 178 -8.26 3.29 -5.71
CA TYR A 178 -8.60 3.80 -7.05
C TYR A 178 -9.64 2.96 -7.81
N GLN A 179 -10.03 1.81 -7.25
CA GLN A 179 -11.15 1.00 -7.75
C GLN A 179 -12.40 1.16 -6.88
N SER A 180 -12.28 1.89 -5.77
CA SER A 180 -13.39 2.22 -4.87
C SER A 180 -13.84 3.65 -5.15
N SER A 181 -15.14 3.85 -5.28
CA SER A 181 -15.69 5.15 -5.70
C SER A 181 -16.92 5.51 -4.90
N VAL A 182 -17.17 6.81 -4.74
CA VAL A 182 -18.39 7.34 -4.14
C VAL A 182 -18.93 8.46 -5.04
N ARG A 183 -20.25 8.51 -5.21
CA ARG A 183 -20.87 9.57 -5.98
C ARG A 183 -20.85 10.88 -5.20
N PRO A 184 -20.73 12.03 -5.88
CA PRO A 184 -20.91 13.33 -5.25
C PRO A 184 -22.21 13.39 -4.44
N ASN A 185 -22.15 13.98 -3.25
CA ASN A 185 -23.28 14.17 -2.33
C ASN A 185 -23.91 12.90 -1.75
N GLN A 186 -23.30 11.72 -1.91
CA GLN A 186 -23.77 10.46 -1.31
C GLN A 186 -23.00 10.07 -0.03
N GLN A 187 -22.05 10.90 0.40
CA GLN A 187 -21.16 10.62 1.53
C GLN A 187 -21.87 10.71 2.89
N THR A 188 -22.57 9.64 3.29
CA THR A 188 -23.25 9.56 4.59
C THR A 188 -22.57 8.55 5.52
N PRO A 189 -22.68 8.72 6.85
CA PRO A 189 -22.14 7.73 7.80
C PRO A 189 -22.75 6.32 7.64
N SER A 190 -24.04 6.23 7.30
CA SER A 190 -24.71 4.93 7.09
C SER A 190 -24.20 4.22 5.84
N LEU A 191 -23.99 4.94 4.73
CA LEU A 191 -23.40 4.36 3.53
C LEU A 191 -21.95 3.92 3.79
N LEU A 192 -21.14 4.72 4.47
CA LEU A 192 -19.76 4.32 4.79
C LEU A 192 -19.73 3.06 5.68
N ALA A 193 -20.68 2.93 6.61
CA ALA A 193 -20.80 1.73 7.43
C ALA A 193 -21.22 0.49 6.62
N HIS A 194 -22.10 0.65 5.62
CA HIS A 194 -22.44 -0.41 4.68
C HIS A 194 -21.21 -0.89 3.91
N GLU A 195 -20.44 0.07 3.39
CA GLU A 195 -19.23 -0.17 2.62
C GLU A 195 -18.10 -0.78 3.45
N GLN A 196 -17.97 -0.40 4.72
CA GLN A 196 -17.05 -1.03 5.67
C GLN A 196 -17.34 -2.52 5.81
N LEU A 197 -18.61 -2.93 5.89
CA LEU A 197 -18.96 -4.34 6.04
C LEU A 197 -18.63 -5.17 4.79
N HIS A 198 -18.65 -4.58 3.58
CA HIS A 198 -18.10 -5.26 2.40
C HIS A 198 -16.62 -5.61 2.58
N PHE A 199 -15.84 -4.69 3.15
CA PHE A 199 -14.42 -4.91 3.39
C PHE A 199 -14.18 -5.90 4.55
N ASP A 200 -14.96 -5.82 5.62
CA ASP A 200 -14.90 -6.75 6.75
C ASP A 200 -15.28 -8.18 6.31
N LEU A 201 -16.28 -8.32 5.44
CA LEU A 201 -16.66 -9.60 4.83
C LEU A 201 -15.53 -10.16 3.96
N CYS A 202 -14.81 -9.30 3.23
CA CYS A 202 -13.63 -9.71 2.46
C CYS A 202 -12.54 -10.30 3.37
N GLU A 203 -12.23 -9.65 4.49
CA GLU A 203 -11.29 -10.20 5.48
C GLU A 203 -11.81 -11.50 6.11
N ALA A 204 -13.09 -11.60 6.46
CA ALA A 204 -13.64 -12.85 7.02
C ALA A 204 -13.40 -14.04 6.08
N TYR A 205 -13.55 -13.85 4.77
CA TYR A 205 -13.24 -14.87 3.76
C TYR A 205 -11.74 -15.08 3.54
N ALA A 206 -10.92 -14.05 3.68
CA ALA A 206 -9.45 -14.20 3.70
C ALA A 206 -8.98 -15.07 4.89
N ARG A 207 -9.54 -14.85 6.10
CA ARG A 207 -9.27 -15.69 7.28
C ARG A 207 -9.76 -17.12 7.09
N SER A 208 -10.92 -17.31 6.45
CA SER A 208 -11.44 -18.63 6.09
C SER A 208 -10.47 -19.38 5.16
N LEU A 209 -9.93 -18.69 4.14
CA LEU A 209 -8.92 -19.27 3.25
C LEU A 209 -7.63 -19.63 4.02
N ARG A 210 -7.14 -18.74 4.89
CA ARG A 210 -5.97 -19.02 5.75
C ARG A 210 -6.19 -20.25 6.61
N LYS A 211 -7.38 -20.41 7.21
CA LYS A 211 -7.77 -21.60 7.97
C LYS A 211 -7.69 -22.88 7.14
N THR A 212 -8.28 -22.88 5.96
CA THR A 212 -8.30 -24.03 5.04
C THR A 212 -6.88 -24.43 4.64
N LEU A 213 -6.03 -23.46 4.29
CA LEU A 213 -4.65 -23.72 3.90
C LEU A 213 -3.79 -24.20 5.07
N ALA A 214 -3.99 -23.65 6.27
CA ALA A 214 -3.26 -24.07 7.48
C ALA A 214 -3.59 -25.52 7.89
N ALA A 215 -4.80 -26.00 7.58
CA ALA A 215 -5.20 -27.38 7.82
C ALA A 215 -4.68 -28.37 6.76
N THR A 216 -3.98 -27.90 5.72
CA THR A 216 -3.54 -28.73 4.60
C THR A 216 -2.04 -28.96 4.62
N ASN A 217 -1.58 -30.18 4.29
CA ASN A 217 -0.15 -30.47 4.16
C ASN A 217 0.40 -29.97 2.81
N LEU A 218 0.89 -28.73 2.81
CA LEU A 218 1.44 -28.08 1.62
C LEU A 218 2.90 -28.45 1.41
N THR A 219 3.20 -28.99 0.23
CA THR A 219 4.54 -29.32 -0.25
C THR A 219 4.86 -28.47 -1.48
N PRO A 220 6.15 -28.27 -1.82
CA PRO A 220 6.53 -27.57 -3.05
C PRO A 220 5.89 -28.16 -4.32
N ALA A 221 5.59 -29.46 -4.33
CA ALA A 221 4.97 -30.14 -5.46
C ALA A 221 3.46 -29.89 -5.58
N ASN A 222 2.74 -29.71 -4.47
CA ASN A 222 1.27 -29.60 -4.48
C ASN A 222 0.73 -28.19 -4.22
N VAL A 223 1.55 -27.29 -3.67
CA VAL A 223 1.10 -25.99 -3.13
C VAL A 223 0.39 -25.14 -4.15
N ALA A 224 0.88 -25.09 -5.40
CA ALA A 224 0.30 -24.28 -6.45
C ALA A 224 -1.14 -24.70 -6.77
N ARG A 225 -1.36 -26.01 -6.93
CA ARG A 225 -2.69 -26.56 -7.24
C ARG A 225 -3.64 -26.40 -6.05
N ILE A 226 -3.24 -26.88 -4.87
CA ILE A 226 -4.09 -26.86 -3.67
C ILE A 226 -4.49 -25.42 -3.30
N SER A 227 -3.55 -24.47 -3.33
CA SER A 227 -3.84 -23.09 -2.96
C SER A 227 -4.77 -22.41 -3.94
N LYS A 228 -4.62 -22.70 -5.24
CA LYS A 228 -5.51 -22.20 -6.28
C LYS A 228 -6.92 -22.76 -6.11
N ASP A 229 -7.06 -24.07 -5.90
CA ASP A 229 -8.36 -24.72 -5.74
C ASP A 229 -9.10 -24.16 -4.52
N ALA A 230 -8.41 -24.06 -3.37
CA ALA A 230 -8.97 -23.48 -2.15
C ALA A 230 -9.35 -22.00 -2.33
N PHE A 231 -8.53 -21.22 -3.04
CA PHE A 231 -8.82 -19.83 -3.37
C PHE A 231 -10.09 -19.70 -4.20
N LEU A 232 -10.23 -20.48 -5.28
CA LEU A 232 -11.38 -20.39 -6.19
C LEU A 232 -12.68 -20.76 -5.47
N GLN A 233 -12.68 -21.83 -4.66
CA GLN A 233 -13.83 -22.23 -3.86
C GLN A 233 -14.22 -21.14 -2.84
N THR A 234 -13.23 -20.61 -2.12
CA THR A 234 -13.48 -19.54 -1.14
C THR A 234 -13.98 -18.26 -1.79
N TYR A 235 -13.43 -17.91 -2.96
CA TYR A 235 -13.82 -16.74 -3.73
C TYR A 235 -15.25 -16.84 -4.29
N GLN A 236 -15.68 -18.04 -4.69
CA GLN A 236 -17.06 -18.27 -5.09
C GLN A 236 -18.02 -18.00 -3.92
N LEU A 237 -17.79 -18.61 -2.75
CA LEU A 237 -18.63 -18.41 -1.56
C LEU A 237 -18.63 -16.95 -1.10
N TYR A 238 -17.48 -16.30 -1.16
CA TYR A 238 -17.34 -14.87 -0.89
C TYR A 238 -18.25 -14.02 -1.79
N ARG A 239 -18.23 -14.27 -3.11
CA ARG A 239 -19.09 -13.54 -4.06
C ARG A 239 -20.57 -13.76 -3.79
N GLU A 240 -20.96 -14.98 -3.45
CA GLU A 240 -22.33 -15.30 -3.07
C GLU A 240 -22.75 -14.54 -1.80
N GLN A 241 -21.89 -14.45 -0.79
CA GLN A 241 -22.20 -13.68 0.42
C GLN A 241 -22.20 -12.17 0.20
N GLN A 242 -21.34 -11.62 -0.67
CA GLN A 242 -21.40 -10.20 -1.02
C GLN A 242 -22.76 -9.86 -1.66
N ALA A 243 -23.21 -10.68 -2.62
CA ALA A 243 -24.49 -10.49 -3.27
C ALA A 243 -25.68 -10.67 -2.31
N LEU A 244 -25.59 -11.65 -1.39
CA LEU A 244 -26.62 -11.87 -0.38
C LEU A 244 -26.71 -10.71 0.62
N TYR A 245 -25.56 -10.17 1.04
CA TYR A 245 -25.50 -9.00 1.91
C TYR A 245 -26.15 -7.77 1.28
N ASP A 246 -25.83 -7.49 0.02
CA ASP A 246 -26.49 -6.44 -0.75
C ASP A 246 -28.00 -6.64 -0.84
N ALA A 247 -28.44 -7.85 -1.20
CA ALA A 247 -29.85 -8.17 -1.36
C ALA A 247 -30.64 -8.05 -0.05
N GLU A 248 -30.14 -8.63 1.04
CA GLU A 248 -30.83 -8.64 2.34
C GLU A 248 -30.82 -7.28 3.03
N THR A 249 -29.81 -6.44 2.77
CA THR A 249 -29.76 -5.08 3.32
C THR A 249 -30.41 -4.03 2.43
N GLU A 250 -30.97 -4.44 1.28
CA GLU A 250 -31.46 -3.53 0.25
C GLU A 250 -30.40 -2.48 -0.12
N HIS A 251 -29.18 -2.94 -0.40
CA HIS A 251 -28.00 -2.10 -0.64
C HIS A 251 -27.74 -1.07 0.49
N GLY A 252 -27.91 -1.55 1.73
CA GLY A 252 -27.70 -0.78 2.94
C GLY A 252 -28.86 0.11 3.40
N LEU A 253 -30.01 0.07 2.73
CA LEU A 253 -31.21 0.83 3.10
C LEU A 253 -31.99 0.22 4.26
N ASN A 254 -31.82 -1.08 4.55
CA ASN A 254 -32.48 -1.78 5.64
C ASN A 254 -31.59 -1.81 6.91
N PRO A 255 -31.86 -0.96 7.93
CA PRO A 255 -31.01 -0.84 9.11
C PRO A 255 -31.03 -2.07 10.02
N GLU A 256 -32.13 -2.80 10.08
CA GLU A 256 -32.22 -4.02 10.89
C GLU A 256 -31.36 -5.13 10.28
N ALA A 257 -31.43 -5.31 8.96
CA ALA A 257 -30.60 -6.25 8.24
C ALA A 257 -29.11 -5.89 8.37
N GLN A 258 -28.78 -4.60 8.32
CA GLN A 258 -27.41 -4.11 8.54
C GLN A 258 -26.86 -4.51 9.91
N VAL A 259 -27.66 -4.34 10.98
CA VAL A 259 -27.25 -4.76 12.34
C VAL A 259 -27.03 -6.27 12.40
N ARG A 260 -27.92 -7.07 11.80
CA ARG A 260 -27.76 -8.54 11.74
C ARG A 260 -26.48 -8.95 11.00
N TRP A 261 -26.21 -8.35 9.84
CA TRP A 261 -25.01 -8.63 9.06
C TRP A 261 -23.74 -8.18 9.78
N LYS A 262 -23.73 -7.00 10.38
CA LYS A 262 -22.63 -6.53 11.21
C LYS A 262 -22.30 -7.55 12.31
N LYS A 263 -23.31 -8.05 13.01
CA LYS A 263 -23.11 -9.09 14.04
C LYS A 263 -22.54 -10.36 13.42
N LYS A 264 -23.14 -10.89 12.36
CA LYS A 264 -22.69 -12.11 11.66
C LYS A 264 -21.23 -12.02 11.23
N ILE A 265 -20.82 -10.91 10.63
CA ILE A 265 -19.45 -10.67 10.16
C ILE A 265 -18.49 -10.54 11.35
N THR A 266 -18.89 -9.79 12.39
CA THR A 266 -18.08 -9.64 13.61
C THR A 266 -17.84 -10.99 14.29
N ASP A 267 -18.88 -11.81 14.43
CA ASP A 267 -18.77 -13.15 15.00
C ASP A 267 -17.83 -14.04 14.16
N ALA A 268 -17.91 -13.95 12.82
CA ALA A 268 -17.03 -14.68 11.91
C ALA A 268 -15.56 -14.24 12.03
N LEU A 269 -15.30 -12.93 12.10
CA LEU A 269 -13.95 -12.40 12.30
C LEU A 269 -13.38 -12.88 13.63
N ASN A 270 -14.14 -12.76 14.72
CA ASN A 270 -13.74 -13.21 16.06
C ASN A 270 -13.51 -14.72 16.12
N GLY A 271 -14.40 -15.52 15.53
CA GLY A 271 -14.26 -16.98 15.46
C GLY A 271 -13.05 -17.44 14.63
N LEU A 272 -12.53 -16.57 13.77
CA LEU A 272 -11.35 -16.81 12.94
C LEU A 272 -10.13 -16.00 13.40
N GLN A 273 -10.10 -15.53 14.66
CA GLN A 273 -9.03 -14.68 15.18
C GLN A 273 -7.63 -15.30 15.06
N ALA A 274 -7.51 -16.63 15.20
CA ALA A 274 -6.26 -17.36 15.03
C ALA A 274 -5.69 -17.29 13.59
N TYR A 275 -6.48 -16.81 12.63
CA TYR A 275 -6.14 -16.67 11.22
C TYR A 275 -6.17 -15.21 10.76
N GLN A 276 -6.14 -14.26 11.70
CA GLN A 276 -5.86 -12.87 11.38
C GLN A 276 -4.42 -12.74 10.83
N GLN A 277 -4.21 -11.79 9.92
CA GLN A 277 -2.88 -11.43 9.43
C GLN A 277 -2.02 -10.74 10.50
#